data_AF-A0A399WDY6-F1
#
_entry.id   AF-A0A399WDY6-F1
#
_cell.length_a   1.000
_cell.length_b   1.000
_cell.length_c   1.000
_cell.angle_alpha   90.00
_cell.angle_beta   90.00
_cell.angle_gamma   90.00
#
_symmetry.space_group_name_H-M   'P 1'
#
loop_
_entity.id
_entity.type
_entity.pdbx_description
1 polymer ?
#
loop_
_entity_poly.entity_id
_entity_poly.type
_entity_poly.pdbx_seq_one_letter_code
_entity_poly.pdbx_strand_id
1 'polypeptide(L)'
;MTTKRFFVCPHCGNNKEFKIFTSNFQIVKQSPELGIRTEESGTLPSLRQDDNYIECPRCFQRFDYDHAVTTGKKYIQTSQKPRKGATSTMVSHS
;
A
#
# COMPACT_ATOMS: atom_id res chain seq x y z
N MET A 1 11.86 -0.51 -14.21
CA MET A 1 10.50 -0.25 -13.69
C MET A 1 10.50 -0.51 -12.20
N THR A 2 10.61 0.53 -11.38
CA THR A 2 10.60 0.40 -9.92
C THR A 2 9.19 -0.02 -9.50
N THR A 3 8.98 -1.27 -9.12
CA THR A 3 7.73 -1.75 -8.53
C THR A 3 7.45 -0.91 -7.28
N LYS A 4 6.64 0.15 -7.42
CA LYS A 4 6.26 1.04 -6.31
C LYS A 4 5.52 0.18 -5.28
N ARG A 5 6.16 -0.09 -4.14
CA ARG A 5 5.66 -0.95 -3.06
C ARG A 5 4.40 -0.31 -2.46
N PHE A 6 3.24 -0.93 -2.63
CA PHE A 6 1.99 -0.49 -2.01
C PHE A 6 1.92 -1.00 -0.56
N PHE A 7 1.30 -0.25 0.34
CA PHE A 7 1.08 -0.62 1.74
C PHE A 7 -0.39 -0.54 2.14
N VAL A 8 -0.78 -1.42 3.05
CA VAL A 8 -2.09 -1.43 3.71
C VAL A 8 -1.90 -1.74 5.19
N CYS A 9 -2.61 -1.02 6.06
CA CYS A 9 -2.59 -1.24 7.49
C CYS A 9 -3.57 -2.36 7.84
N PRO A 10 -3.11 -3.52 8.33
CA PRO A 10 -4.00 -4.62 8.69
C PRO A 10 -4.91 -4.27 9.88
N HIS A 11 -4.54 -3.27 10.69
CA HIS A 11 -5.27 -2.91 11.90
C HIS A 11 -6.47 -1.98 11.63
N CYS A 12 -6.32 -0.99 10.74
CA CYS A 12 -7.35 0.04 10.51
C CYS A 12 -7.75 0.21 9.04
N GLY A 13 -7.23 -0.62 8.14
CA GLY A 13 -7.54 -0.58 6.72
C GLY A 13 -6.99 0.62 5.95
N ASN A 14 -6.19 1.48 6.59
CA ASN A 14 -5.54 2.60 5.90
C ASN A 14 -4.68 2.09 4.74
N ASN A 15 -4.82 2.70 3.57
CA ASN A 15 -4.10 2.36 2.35
C ASN A 15 -3.69 3.60 1.53
N LYS A 16 -3.78 4.79 2.14
CA LYS A 16 -3.58 6.09 1.45
C LYS A 16 -2.26 6.76 1.78
N GLU A 17 -1.77 6.65 3.00
CA GLU A 17 -0.55 7.35 3.45
C GLU A 17 0.19 6.54 4.51
N PHE A 18 1.52 6.50 4.41
CA PHE A 18 2.39 5.83 5.38
C PHE A 18 3.69 6.61 5.59
N LYS A 19 4.23 6.51 6.79
CA LYS A 19 5.60 6.91 7.08
C LYS A 19 6.50 5.69 7.01
N ILE A 20 7.62 5.80 6.32
CA ILE A 20 8.61 4.74 6.14
C ILE A 20 9.86 5.15 6.92
N PHE A 21 10.33 4.26 7.78
CA PHE A 21 11.56 4.41 8.54
C PHE A 21 12.48 3.26 8.10
N THR A 22 13.41 3.58 7.21
CA THR A 22 14.49 2.69 6.73
C THR A 22 15.82 3.44 6.91
N SER A 23 16.82 3.22 6.07
CA SER A 23 18.00 4.11 5.99
C SER A 23 17.63 5.58 5.76
N ASN A 24 16.47 5.84 5.13
CA ASN A 24 15.86 7.16 5.03
C ASN A 24 14.44 7.15 5.61
N PHE A 25 14.07 8.26 6.24
CA PHE A 25 12.69 8.58 6.53
C PHE A 25 12.00 9.05 5.24
N GLN A 26 10.79 8.56 4.97
CA GLN A 26 9.98 9.02 3.84
C GLN A 26 8.51 9.00 4.21
N ILE A 27 7.74 9.95 3.69
CA ILE A 27 6.27 9.90 3.70
C ILE A 27 5.82 9.52 2.29
N VAL A 28 5.00 8.49 2.18
CA VAL A 28 4.44 8.06 0.91
C VAL A 28 2.93 8.22 0.91
N LYS A 29 2.40 8.76 -0.18
CA LYS A 29 0.97 8.73 -0.48
C LYS A 29 0.70 7.74 -1.61
N GLN A 30 -0.46 7.13 -1.57
CA GLN A 30 -0.87 6.03 -2.42
C GLN A 30 -2.29 6.27 -2.96
N SER A 31 -2.53 5.83 -4.19
CA SER A 31 -3.88 5.66 -4.75
C SER A 31 -4.26 4.19 -4.66
N PRO A 32 -5.23 3.83 -3.80
CA PRO A 32 -5.78 2.48 -3.73
C PRO A 32 -6.41 2.01 -5.03
N GLU A 33 -7.01 2.94 -5.78
CA GLU A 33 -7.73 2.67 -7.03
C GLU A 33 -6.74 2.23 -8.11
N LEU A 34 -5.59 2.89 -8.19
CA LEU A 34 -4.53 2.58 -9.14
C LEU A 34 -3.53 1.56 -8.60
N GLY A 35 -3.52 1.31 -7.30
CA GLY A 35 -2.59 0.39 -6.65
C GLY A 35 -1.13 0.88 -6.66
N ILE A 36 -0.91 2.18 -6.75
CA ILE A 36 0.43 2.79 -6.87
C ILE A 36 0.69 3.85 -5.81
N ARG A 37 1.96 4.18 -5.60
CA ARG A 37 2.36 5.41 -4.89
C ARG A 37 2.25 6.63 -5.80
N THR A 38 1.54 7.63 -5.34
CA THR A 38 1.31 8.90 -6.05
C THR A 38 2.36 9.94 -5.69
N GLU A 39 2.76 10.01 -4.42
CA GLU A 39 3.74 10.98 -3.93
C GLU A 39 4.72 10.31 -2.97
N GLU A 40 5.98 10.75 -3.03
CA GLU A 40 7.03 10.39 -2.08
C GLU A 40 7.70 11.70 -1.66
N SER A 41 7.67 12.02 -0.36
CA SER A 41 8.16 13.28 0.18
C SER A 41 8.92 13.08 1.49
N GLY A 42 9.73 14.07 1.86
CA GLY A 42 10.41 14.09 3.16
C GLY A 42 11.56 13.08 3.28
N THR A 43 12.27 12.78 2.19
CA THR A 43 13.49 11.96 2.21
C THR A 43 14.57 12.63 3.06
N LEU A 44 14.59 12.29 4.34
CA LEU A 44 15.62 12.72 5.28
C LEU A 44 16.45 11.49 5.66
N PRO A 45 17.78 11.63 5.80
CA PRO A 45 18.59 10.56 6.37
C PRO A 45 18.01 10.19 7.74
N SER A 46 17.75 8.91 7.95
CA SER A 46 17.25 8.46 9.24
C SER A 46 18.33 8.68 10.30
N LEU A 47 17.96 9.26 11.46
CA LEU A 47 18.85 9.37 12.63
C LEU A 47 19.16 7.99 13.25
N ARG A 48 18.44 6.95 12.82
CA ARG A 48 18.56 5.57 13.29
C ARG A 48 18.68 4.68 12.07
N GLN A 49 19.92 4.32 11.72
CA GLN A 49 20.23 3.55 10.51
C GLN A 49 19.61 2.15 10.50
N ASP A 50 19.27 1.61 11.68
CA ASP A 50 18.76 0.24 11.84
C ASP A 50 17.23 0.13 11.93
N ASP A 51 16.51 1.26 11.89
CA ASP A 51 15.05 1.23 11.83
C ASP A 51 14.63 0.71 10.44
N ASN A 52 13.84 -0.37 10.40
CA ASN A 52 13.29 -0.94 9.17
C ASN A 52 11.80 -1.25 9.32
N TYR A 53 10.98 -0.21 9.49
CA TYR A 53 9.55 -0.33 9.71
C TYR A 53 8.75 0.73 8.95
N ILE A 54 7.44 0.49 8.80
CA ILE A 54 6.48 1.52 8.39
C ILE A 54 5.53 1.83 9.55
N GLU A 55 5.06 3.07 9.61
CA GLU A 55 4.07 3.53 10.58
C GLU A 55 2.80 3.98 9.85
N CYS A 56 1.65 3.51 10.34
CA CYS A 56 0.35 3.96 9.88
C CYS A 56 -0.05 5.25 10.62
N PRO A 57 -0.18 6.40 9.95
CA PRO A 57 -0.47 7.67 10.63
C PRO A 57 -1.88 7.73 11.27
N ARG A 58 -2.79 6.81 10.89
CA ARG A 58 -4.15 6.77 11.46
C ARG A 58 -4.25 6.07 12.81
N CYS A 59 -3.43 5.06 13.05
CA CYS A 59 -3.53 4.22 14.26
C CYS A 59 -2.18 4.05 14.96
N PHE A 60 -1.13 4.71 14.46
CA PHE A 60 0.23 4.72 14.99
C PHE A 60 0.87 3.34 15.16
N GLN A 61 0.28 2.32 14.55
CA GLN A 61 0.83 0.97 14.53
C GLN A 61 2.04 0.91 13.61
N ARG A 62 3.04 0.15 14.05
CA ARG A 62 4.29 -0.07 13.35
C ARG A 62 4.35 -1.49 12.84
N PHE A 63 4.85 -1.65 11.63
CA PHE A 63 5.00 -2.93 10.97
C PHE A 63 6.39 -3.03 10.39
N ASP A 64 7.03 -4.20 10.53
CA ASP A 64 8.25 -4.51 9.81
C ASP A 64 8.08 -4.21 8.30
N TYR A 65 9.12 -3.61 7.70
CA TYR A 65 9.04 -3.13 6.33
C TYR A 65 8.78 -4.27 5.33
N ASP A 66 9.49 -5.39 5.45
CA ASP A 66 9.39 -6.51 4.51
C ASP A 66 8.05 -7.23 4.65
N HIS A 67 7.55 -7.34 5.88
CA HIS A 67 6.21 -7.80 6.17
C HIS A 67 5.17 -6.88 5.48
N ALA A 68 5.29 -5.57 5.63
CA ALA A 68 4.36 -4.63 5.03
C ALA A 68 4.36 -4.66 3.49
N VAL A 69 5.54 -4.81 2.88
CA VAL A 69 5.69 -5.02 1.43
C VAL A 69 4.94 -6.27 0.97
N THR A 70 5.11 -7.37 1.70
CA THR A 70 4.45 -8.63 1.39
C THR A 70 2.92 -8.50 1.49
N THR A 71 2.44 -7.85 2.54
CA THR A 71 1.00 -7.62 2.76
C THR A 71 0.39 -6.74 1.69
N GLY A 72 1.05 -5.63 1.33
CA GLY A 72 0.57 -4.75 0.27
C GLY A 72 0.58 -5.41 -1.12
N LYS A 73 1.57 -6.25 -1.43
CA LYS A 73 1.58 -7.05 -2.67
C LYS A 73 0.37 -7.98 -2.75
N LYS A 74 0.06 -8.69 -1.66
CA LYS A 74 -1.13 -9.56 -1.59
C LYS A 74 -2.43 -8.77 -1.75
N TYR A 75 -2.52 -7.58 -1.15
CA TYR A 75 -3.67 -6.70 -1.28
C TYR A 75 -3.91 -6.32 -2.74
N ILE A 76 -2.89 -5.80 -3.44
CA ILE A 76 -3.00 -5.42 -4.86
C ILE A 76 -3.37 -6.60 -5.75
N GLN A 77 -2.73 -7.76 -5.55
CA GLN A 77 -3.07 -8.98 -6.30
C GLN A 77 -4.52 -9.44 -6.10
N THR A 78 -5.11 -9.16 -4.94
CA THR A 78 -6.50 -9.55 -4.63
C THR A 78 -7.48 -8.49 -5.12
N SER A 79 -7.16 -7.21 -4.97
CA SER A 79 -8.02 -6.09 -5.36
C SER A 79 -8.03 -5.82 -6.87
N GLN A 80 -6.93 -6.10 -7.58
CA GLN A 80 -6.82 -5.89 -9.03
C GLN A 80 -7.09 -7.14 -9.87
N LYS A 81 -7.40 -8.28 -9.25
CA LYS A 81 -7.98 -9.41 -10.00
C LYS A 81 -9.35 -8.94 -10.52
N PRO A 82 -9.59 -8.89 -11.85
CA PRO A 82 -10.93 -8.70 -12.35
C PRO A 82 -11.78 -9.83 -11.75
N ARG A 83 -12.87 -9.46 -11.07
CA ARG A 83 -13.90 -10.42 -10.68
C ARG A 83 -14.42 -11.05 -11.97
N LYS A 84 -13.86 -12.18 -12.40
CA LYS A 84 -14.50 -13.06 -13.39
C LYS A 84 -15.74 -13.63 -12.71
N GLY A 85 -16.87 -12.93 -12.83
CA GLY A 85 -18.08 -13.29 -12.11
C GLY A 85 -19.16 -12.22 -12.16
N ALA A 86 -19.45 -11.70 -13.35
CA ALA A 86 -20.73 -11.06 -13.64
C ALA A 86 -21.00 -11.29 -15.14
N THR A 87 -21.38 -12.53 -15.47
CA THR A 87 -22.05 -12.83 -16.73
C THR A 87 -23.33 -12.02 -16.74
N SER A 88 -23.31 -10.88 -17.43
CA SER A 88 -24.51 -10.12 -17.76
C SER A 88 -25.23 -10.92 -18.85
N THR A 89 -26.14 -11.80 -18.44
CA THR A 89 -27.06 -12.45 -19.36
C THR A 89 -28.00 -11.36 -19.89
N MET A 90 -27.67 -10.80 -21.06
CA MET A 90 -28.63 -10.04 -21.85
C MET A 90 -29.74 -11.00 -22.27
N VAL A 91 -30.93 -10.86 -21.69
CA VAL A 91 -32.15 -11.45 -22.24
C VAL A 91 -32.95 -10.32 -22.86
N SER A 92 -32.79 -10.16 -24.18
CA SER A 92 -33.74 -9.44 -25.01
C SER A 92 -35.01 -10.29 -25.12
N HIS A 93 -36.15 -9.76 -24.68
CA HIS A 93 -37.45 -10.25 -25.13
C HIS A 93 -38.00 -9.25 -26.15
N SER A 94 -38.23 -9.76 -27.36
CA SER A 94 -39.07 -9.18 -28.40
C SER A 94 -40.54 -9.46 -28.11
#